data_AF-A0A6G0Y3H3-F1
#
_entry.id   AF-A0A6G0Y3H3-F1
#
_cell.length_a   1.000
_cell.length_b   1.000
_cell.length_c   1.000
_cell.angle_alpha   90.00
_cell.angle_beta   90.00
_cell.angle_gamma   90.00
#
_symmetry.space_group_name_H-M   'P 1'
#
loop_
_entity.id
_entity.type
_entity.pdbx_description
1 polymer ?
#
loop_
_entity_poly.entity_id
_entity_poly.type
_entity_poly.pdbx_seq_one_letter_code
_entity_poly.pdbx_strand_id
1 'polypeptide(L)'
;SIYDRRRPNCVNVLVTTTHLIPALAKLLLYGLGPHFAVENVYSASGGGGGPSTGGGKSGGGGTPGSASTGSSKESCFDRVVQRYGRKCTYVVIGDGAEEERAARQMNFPFWRVSGHSDLRALYNALDMGFL
;
A
#
# COMPACT_ATOMS: atom_id res chain seq x y z
N SER A 1 -18.81 15.30 14.66
CA SER A 1 -17.45 15.24 15.24
C SER A 1 -16.46 15.27 14.10
N ILE A 2 -15.35 16.01 14.22
CA ILE A 2 -14.27 16.12 13.21
C ILE A 2 -13.63 14.77 12.79
N TYR A 3 -13.99 13.68 13.47
CA TYR A 3 -13.63 12.29 13.10
C TYR A 3 -14.61 11.62 12.12
N ASP A 4 -15.69 12.31 11.73
CA ASP A 4 -16.78 11.76 10.91
C ASP A 4 -16.83 12.37 9.49
N ARG A 5 -15.66 12.57 8.89
CA ARG A 5 -15.55 12.76 7.43
C ARG A 5 -15.16 11.45 6.76
N ARG A 6 -15.90 10.36 7.02
CA ARG A 6 -15.80 9.19 6.15
C ARG A 6 -16.34 9.58 4.78
N ARG A 7 -15.44 9.75 3.81
CA ARG A 7 -15.83 9.93 2.42
C ARG A 7 -16.39 8.58 1.94
N PRO A 8 -17.67 8.50 1.52
CA PRO A 8 -18.38 7.23 1.36
C PRO A 8 -17.76 6.30 0.31
N ASN A 9 -16.93 6.84 -0.59
CA ASN A 9 -16.27 6.11 -1.68
C ASN A 9 -14.75 5.96 -1.47
N CYS A 10 -14.23 6.27 -0.29
CA CYS A 10 -12.81 6.18 0.04
C CYS A 10 -12.57 5.10 1.09
N VAL A 11 -11.51 4.32 0.90
CA VAL A 11 -11.10 3.26 1.82
C VAL A 11 -9.64 3.47 2.20
N ASN A 12 -9.35 3.42 3.49
CA ASN A 12 -7.98 3.45 3.98
C ASN A 12 -7.44 2.01 4.06
N VAL A 13 -6.27 1.80 3.46
CA VAL A 13 -5.53 0.55 3.47
C VAL A 13 -4.14 0.81 4.01
N LEU A 14 -3.69 0.00 4.98
CA LEU A 14 -2.34 0.08 5.52
C LEU A 14 -1.51 -1.06 4.96
N VAL A 15 -0.37 -0.73 4.34
CA VAL A 15 0.67 -1.70 3.96
C VAL A 15 1.92 -1.40 4.77
N THR A 16 2.44 -2.36 5.52
CA THR A 16 3.58 -2.15 6.42
C THR A 16 4.56 -3.32 6.38
N THR A 17 5.85 -3.08 6.61
CA THR A 17 6.88 -4.13 6.73
C THR A 17 6.89 -4.78 8.13
N THR A 18 6.05 -4.31 9.06
CA THR A 18 5.90 -4.91 10.39
C THR A 18 5.01 -6.15 10.34
N HIS A 19 5.29 -7.17 11.17
CA HIS A 19 4.37 -8.30 11.35
C HIS A 19 2.97 -7.84 11.80
N LEU A 20 1.94 -8.62 11.48
CA LEU A 20 0.54 -8.19 11.64
C LEU A 20 0.17 -7.83 13.09
N ILE A 21 0.52 -8.67 14.07
CA ILE A 21 0.21 -8.42 15.48
C ILE A 21 0.81 -7.09 15.97
N PRO A 22 2.13 -6.83 15.84
CA PRO A 22 2.69 -5.54 16.23
C PRO A 22 2.19 -4.36 15.39
N ALA A 23 1.81 -4.56 14.12
CA ALA A 23 1.18 -3.51 13.31
C ALA A 23 -0.19 -3.09 13.87
N LEU A 24 -1.04 -4.06 14.21
CA LEU A 24 -2.35 -3.82 14.82
C LEU A 24 -2.22 -3.18 16.21
N ALA A 25 -1.26 -3.63 17.01
CA ALA A 25 -0.97 -3.02 18.31
C ALA A 25 -0.61 -1.53 18.16
N LYS A 26 0.24 -1.17 17.19
CA LYS A 26 0.54 0.24 16.89
C LYS A 26 -0.71 1.03 16.51
N LEU A 27 -1.58 0.48 15.65
CA LEU A 27 -2.82 1.16 15.27
C LEU A 27 -3.71 1.46 16.49
N LEU A 28 -3.81 0.53 17.44
CA LEU A 28 -4.57 0.74 18.68
C LEU A 28 -3.91 1.79 19.56
N LEU A 29 -2.59 1.68 19.80
CA LEU A 29 -1.85 2.61 20.67
C LEU A 29 -1.86 4.05 20.17
N TYR A 30 -1.83 4.26 18.85
CA TYR A 30 -1.91 5.59 18.24
C TYR A 30 -3.35 6.07 17.99
N GLY A 31 -4.38 5.33 18.43
CA GLY A 31 -5.79 5.69 18.24
C GLY A 31 -6.27 5.63 16.79
N LEU A 32 -5.56 4.92 15.91
CA LEU A 32 -5.86 4.77 14.49
C LEU A 32 -6.77 3.57 14.17
N GLY A 33 -7.08 2.74 15.16
CA GLY A 33 -7.95 1.56 15.00
C GLY A 33 -9.30 1.84 14.30
N PRO A 34 -10.04 2.91 14.65
CA PRO A 34 -11.30 3.25 13.97
C PRO A 34 -11.15 3.65 12.49
N HIS A 35 -9.94 4.03 12.05
CA HIS A 35 -9.66 4.52 10.70
C HIS A 35 -9.20 3.43 9.74
N PHE A 36 -8.70 2.29 10.27
CA PHE A 36 -8.22 1.15 9.49
C PHE A 36 -8.91 -0.12 9.96
N ALA A 37 -9.84 -0.63 9.14
CA ALA A 37 -10.42 -1.94 9.37
C ALA A 37 -9.32 -3.02 9.35
N VAL A 38 -9.42 -4.04 10.21
CA VAL A 38 -8.36 -5.05 10.39
C VAL A 38 -8.06 -5.81 9.09
N GLU A 39 -9.08 -6.04 8.27
CA GLU A 39 -9.00 -6.65 6.95
C GLU A 39 -8.26 -5.80 5.91
N ASN A 40 -8.04 -4.51 6.20
CA ASN A 40 -7.34 -3.56 5.35
C ASN A 40 -5.88 -3.34 5.79
N VAL A 41 -5.37 -4.17 6.69
CA VAL A 41 -3.99 -4.12 7.15
C VAL A 41 -3.20 -5.28 6.54
N TYR A 42 -2.24 -4.95 5.69
CA TYR A 42 -1.39 -5.90 4.96
C TYR A 42 0.05 -5.81 5.47
N SER A 43 0.58 -6.96 5.88
CA SER A 43 2.00 -7.10 6.23
C SER A 43 2.80 -7.51 5.00
N ALA A 44 3.77 -6.66 4.66
CA ALA A 44 4.86 -6.86 3.72
C ALA A 44 6.12 -7.38 4.45
N SER A 45 6.08 -7.70 5.74
CA SER A 45 7.18 -8.45 6.35
C SER A 45 7.31 -9.80 5.63
N GLY A 46 8.50 -10.14 5.13
CA GLY A 46 8.79 -11.35 4.33
C GLY A 46 8.69 -12.67 5.10
N GLY A 47 7.61 -12.86 5.87
CA GLY A 47 7.30 -14.10 6.55
C GLY A 47 6.32 -14.94 5.74
N GLY A 48 6.85 -15.76 4.83
CA GLY A 48 6.10 -16.85 4.21
C GLY A 48 6.07 -16.81 2.69
N GLY A 49 6.99 -17.53 2.06
CA GLY A 49 6.74 -18.08 0.74
C GLY A 49 5.50 -18.98 0.80
N GLY A 50 4.52 -18.68 -0.05
CA GLY A 50 3.38 -19.54 -0.40
C GLY A 50 3.28 -19.57 -1.93
N PRO A 51 2.84 -20.69 -2.51
CA PRO A 51 3.40 -21.19 -3.76
C PRO A 51 3.09 -20.28 -4.95
N SER A 52 4.15 -19.98 -5.69
CA SER A 52 4.08 -19.62 -7.10
C SER A 52 3.32 -20.70 -7.85
N THR A 53 2.02 -20.50 -8.09
CA THR A 53 1.30 -21.30 -9.08
C THR A 53 1.76 -20.87 -10.46
N GLY A 54 2.62 -21.70 -11.05
CA GLY A 54 3.14 -21.52 -12.39
C GLY A 54 2.04 -21.51 -13.44
N GLY A 55 2.20 -20.62 -14.41
CA GLY A 55 1.56 -20.67 -15.72
C GLY A 55 2.62 -20.30 -16.75
N GLY A 56 3.24 -21.31 -17.37
CA GLY A 56 4.35 -21.15 -18.30
C GLY A 56 3.93 -20.71 -19.71
N LYS A 57 4.82 -19.95 -20.36
CA LYS A 57 5.13 -19.92 -21.80
C LYS A 57 6.40 -19.05 -21.96
N SER A 58 7.58 -19.65 -22.10
CA SER A 58 8.27 -20.08 -23.35
C SER A 58 9.04 -18.96 -24.07
N GLY A 59 10.38 -19.02 -23.98
CA GLY A 59 11.31 -18.68 -25.07
C GLY A 59 11.98 -17.29 -25.03
N GLY A 60 13.31 -17.29 -24.91
CA GLY A 60 14.18 -16.16 -25.29
C GLY A 60 15.18 -15.77 -24.21
N GLY A 61 16.48 -16.01 -24.48
CA GLY A 61 17.58 -15.78 -23.54
C GLY A 61 17.66 -14.35 -23.00
N GLY A 62 17.91 -14.25 -21.69
CA GLY A 62 18.20 -13.01 -20.97
C GLY A 62 19.28 -13.29 -19.93
N THR A 63 20.23 -12.37 -19.85
CA THR A 63 21.35 -12.27 -18.90
C THR A 63 20.94 -12.55 -17.43
N PRO A 64 21.84 -13.08 -16.57
CA PRO A 64 21.60 -13.16 -15.13
C PRO A 64 21.76 -11.75 -14.53
N GLY A 65 20.78 -10.90 -14.78
CA GLY A 65 20.67 -9.55 -14.24
C GLY A 65 19.65 -9.53 -13.11
N SER A 66 20.14 -9.42 -11.87
CA SER A 66 19.40 -9.05 -10.66
C SER A 66 18.15 -9.88 -10.37
N ALA A 67 18.26 -10.85 -9.45
CA ALA A 67 17.13 -11.35 -8.69
C ALA A 67 16.49 -10.17 -7.93
N SER A 68 15.59 -9.44 -8.58
CA SER A 68 14.65 -8.59 -7.88
C SER A 68 13.66 -9.55 -7.22
N THR A 69 13.98 -9.94 -6.00
CA THR A 69 12.97 -10.36 -5.04
C THR A 69 11.91 -9.27 -5.10
N GLY A 70 10.77 -9.51 -5.76
CA GLY A 70 9.70 -8.52 -5.84
C GLY A 70 9.45 -8.03 -4.43
N SER A 71 9.51 -6.71 -4.18
CA SER A 71 9.27 -6.17 -2.85
C SER A 71 7.98 -6.78 -2.37
N SER A 72 7.98 -7.24 -1.14
CA SER A 72 6.78 -7.67 -0.45
C SER A 72 5.64 -6.64 -0.50
N LYS A 73 5.94 -5.34 -0.67
CA LYS A 73 4.95 -4.28 -0.89
C LYS A 73 4.23 -4.37 -2.24
N GLU A 74 4.92 -4.70 -3.34
CA GLU A 74 4.28 -4.90 -4.65
C GLU A 74 3.21 -6.00 -4.58
N SER A 75 3.55 -7.14 -3.97
CA SER A 75 2.60 -8.24 -3.75
C SER A 75 1.42 -7.83 -2.86
N CYS A 76 1.63 -6.94 -1.88
CA CYS A 76 0.53 -6.37 -1.11
C CYS A 76 -0.37 -5.48 -1.97
N PHE A 77 0.19 -4.65 -2.84
CA PHE A 77 -0.59 -3.82 -3.76
C PHE A 77 -1.42 -4.67 -4.73
N ASP A 78 -0.85 -5.73 -5.30
CA ASP A 78 -1.60 -6.68 -6.13
C ASP A 78 -2.80 -7.28 -5.38
N ARG A 79 -2.61 -7.73 -4.14
CA ARG A 79 -3.70 -8.27 -3.31
C ARG A 79 -4.78 -7.23 -3.00
N VAL A 80 -4.39 -5.97 -2.80
CA VAL A 80 -5.35 -4.87 -2.62
C VAL A 80 -6.16 -4.66 -3.89
N VAL A 81 -5.51 -4.65 -5.06
CA VAL A 81 -6.18 -4.51 -6.37
C VAL A 81 -7.11 -5.68 -6.66
N GLN A 82 -6.70 -6.91 -6.34
CA GLN A 82 -7.54 -8.09 -6.49
C GLN A 82 -8.79 -8.02 -5.63
N ARG A 83 -8.69 -7.48 -4.41
CA ARG A 83 -9.82 -7.33 -3.49
C ARG A 83 -10.78 -6.22 -3.90
N TYR A 84 -10.27 -5.05 -4.26
CA TYR A 84 -11.09 -3.86 -4.52
C TYR A 84 -11.46 -3.65 -6.00
N GLY A 85 -10.71 -4.26 -6.91
CA GLY A 85 -10.94 -4.22 -8.35
C GLY A 85 -10.11 -3.16 -9.07
N ARG A 86 -9.80 -3.44 -10.33
CA ARG A 86 -8.89 -2.61 -11.16
C ARG A 86 -9.47 -1.24 -11.58
N LYS A 87 -10.76 -1.01 -11.34
CA LYS A 87 -11.45 0.24 -11.70
C LYS A 87 -11.35 1.32 -10.60
N CYS A 88 -10.85 0.97 -9.42
CA CYS A 88 -10.63 1.93 -8.35
C CYS A 88 -9.41 2.83 -8.67
N THR A 89 -9.45 4.05 -8.18
CA THR A 89 -8.29 4.94 -8.16
C THR A 89 -7.46 4.62 -6.92
N TYR A 90 -6.21 4.23 -7.12
CA TYR A 90 -5.27 3.91 -6.05
C TYR A 90 -4.27 5.05 -5.89
N VAL A 91 -4.09 5.54 -4.68
CA VAL A 91 -3.06 6.53 -4.35
C VAL A 91 -2.21 5.97 -3.23
N VAL A 92 -0.90 5.89 -3.46
CA VAL A 92 0.04 5.38 -2.47
C VAL A 92 0.63 6.57 -1.71
N ILE A 93 0.63 6.51 -0.39
CA ILE A 93 1.17 7.54 0.50
C ILE A 93 2.28 6.90 1.34
N GLY A 94 3.47 7.48 1.36
CA GLY A 94 4.59 6.96 2.14
C GLY A 94 5.85 7.81 2.05
N ASP A 95 6.86 7.44 2.84
CA ASP A 95 8.15 8.14 2.94
C ASP A 95 9.30 7.35 2.31
N GLY A 96 9.14 6.03 2.15
CA GLY A 96 10.18 5.12 1.67
C GLY A 96 10.28 5.00 0.14
N ALA A 97 11.46 4.62 -0.34
CA ALA A 97 11.69 4.36 -1.76
C ALA A 97 11.04 3.06 -2.26
N GLU A 98 10.83 2.08 -1.37
CA GLU A 98 10.26 0.79 -1.72
C GLU A 98 8.80 0.91 -2.19
N GLU A 99 7.96 1.63 -1.43
CA GLU A 99 6.58 1.90 -1.79
C GLU A 99 6.45 2.80 -3.02
N GLU A 100 7.36 3.75 -3.21
CA GLU A 100 7.38 4.60 -4.39
C GLU A 100 7.70 3.79 -5.64
N ARG A 101 8.70 2.90 -5.57
CA ARG A 101 9.05 1.98 -6.66
C ARG A 101 7.88 1.06 -6.99
N ALA A 102 7.24 0.49 -5.96
CA ALA A 102 6.07 -0.37 -6.11
C ALA A 102 4.89 0.36 -6.77
N ALA A 103 4.59 1.58 -6.33
CA ALA A 103 3.52 2.41 -6.88
C ALA A 103 3.76 2.73 -8.36
N ARG A 104 4.99 3.10 -8.72
CA ARG A 104 5.38 3.40 -10.11
C ARG A 104 5.20 2.20 -11.04
N GLN A 105 5.55 0.99 -10.59
CA GLN A 105 5.36 -0.24 -11.40
C GLN A 105 3.88 -0.53 -11.67
N MET A 106 3.01 -0.20 -10.72
CA MET A 106 1.57 -0.38 -10.84
C MET A 106 0.87 0.83 -11.49
N ASN A 107 1.63 1.86 -11.90
CA ASN A 107 1.13 3.12 -12.42
C ASN A 107 0.15 3.83 -11.45
N PHE A 108 0.41 3.72 -10.15
CA PHE A 108 -0.32 4.42 -9.10
C PHE A 108 0.36 5.76 -8.78
N PRO A 109 -0.41 6.86 -8.68
CA PRO A 109 0.07 8.10 -8.08
C PRO A 109 0.71 7.85 -6.71
N PHE A 110 1.86 8.49 -6.47
CA PHE A 110 2.59 8.40 -5.21
C PHE A 110 2.67 9.78 -4.56
N TRP A 111 2.18 9.89 -3.33
CA TRP A 111 2.31 11.08 -2.49
C TRP A 111 3.42 10.85 -1.46
N ARG A 112 4.59 11.42 -1.75
CA ARG A 112 5.74 11.38 -0.84
C ARG A 112 5.47 12.24 0.39
N VAL A 113 5.72 11.69 1.58
CA VAL A 113 5.68 12.43 2.85
C VAL A 113 7.10 12.44 3.43
N SER A 114 7.76 13.59 3.38
CA SER A 114 9.09 13.79 3.96
C SER A 114 9.06 14.72 5.19
N GLY A 115 7.96 15.45 5.39
CA GLY A 115 7.78 16.31 6.55
C GLY A 115 6.35 16.83 6.76
N HIS A 116 6.19 17.70 7.75
CA HIS A 116 4.90 18.25 8.16
C HIS A 116 4.20 19.08 7.07
N SER A 117 4.97 19.73 6.18
CA SER A 117 4.42 20.46 5.03
C SER A 117 3.62 19.57 4.09
N ASP A 118 4.11 18.34 3.87
CA ASP A 118 3.52 17.40 2.91
C ASP A 118 2.22 16.82 3.46
N LEU A 119 2.14 16.59 4.77
CA LEU A 119 0.92 16.20 5.46
C LEU A 119 -0.15 17.31 5.40
N ARG A 120 0.25 18.58 5.56
CA ARG A 120 -0.67 19.71 5.40
C ARG A 120 -1.18 19.80 3.96
N ALA A 121 -0.31 19.64 2.98
CA ALA A 121 -0.71 19.63 1.57
C ALA A 121 -1.66 18.46 1.24
N LEU A 122 -1.40 17.27 1.78
CA LEU A 122 -2.28 16.11 1.65
C LEU A 122 -3.65 16.37 2.27
N TYR A 123 -3.68 16.94 3.47
CA TYR A 123 -4.93 17.31 4.14
C TYR A 123 -5.76 18.28 3.29
N ASN A 124 -5.11 19.32 2.75
CA ASN A 124 -5.77 20.30 1.89
C ASN A 124 -6.31 19.64 0.60
N ALA A 125 -5.56 18.73 -0.02
CA ALA A 125 -6.02 18.01 -1.21
C ALA A 125 -7.23 17.12 -0.92
N LEU A 126 -7.26 16.46 0.24
CA LEU A 126 -8.40 15.66 0.71
C LEU A 126 -9.62 16.52 1.06
N ASP A 127 -9.42 17.71 1.63
CA ASP A 127 -10.49 18.65 1.95
C ASP A 127 -11.13 19.23 0.68
N MET A 128 -10.30 19.52 -0.33
CA MET A 128 -10.75 20.04 -1.64
C MET A 128 -11.29 18.96 -2.60
N GLY A 129 -11.19 17.68 -2.24
CA GLY A 129 -11.70 16.57 -3.06
C GLY A 129 -10.85 16.21 -4.28
N PHE A 130 -9.58 16.64 -4.33
CA PHE A 130 -8.64 16.30 -5.42
C PHE A 130 -8.05 14.89 -5.32
N LEU A 131 -8.18 14.27 -4.16
CA LEU A 131 -7.89 12.86 -3.84
C LEU A 131 -9.16 12.27 -3.25
#